data_AF-A0A837IC82-F1
#
_entry.id   AF-A0A837IC82-F1
#
_cell.length_a   1.000
_cell.length_b   1.000
_cell.length_c   1.000
_cell.angle_alpha   90.00
_cell.angle_beta   90.00
_cell.angle_gamma   90.00
#
_symmetry.space_group_name_H-M   'P 1'
#
loop_
_entity.id
_entity.type
_entity.pdbx_description
1 polymer ?
#
loop_
_entity_poly.entity_id
_entity_poly.type
_entity_poly.pdbx_seq_one_letter_code
_entity_poly.pdbx_strand_id
1 'polypeptide(L)'
;MKNIALTLLAAVILAAAVILVANYSAPDVYNGTDVNLRLHNDNALVIENVATVNFEAASSEFYAMHLGEDALIGKITKAPLGWKYSNYFTTPPTSIKAGNWIIDDGDYTAHMYSDEEMKITVGKTTSNIIDVTLAVLLVGFWLWLLMWLITS
;
A
#
# COMPACT_ATOMS: atom_id res chain seq x y z
N MET A 1 -4.07 -23.59 37.81
CA MET A 1 -3.07 -23.75 36.72
C MET A 1 -3.67 -23.59 35.32
N LYS A 2 -4.80 -24.24 34.97
CA LYS A 2 -5.44 -24.11 33.64
C LYS A 2 -5.74 -22.66 33.20
N ASN A 3 -6.30 -21.84 34.09
CA ASN A 3 -6.63 -20.44 33.76
C ASN A 3 -5.39 -19.59 33.46
N ILE A 4 -4.27 -19.85 34.14
CA ILE A 4 -3.00 -19.14 33.91
C ILE A 4 -2.44 -19.47 32.52
N ALA A 5 -2.52 -20.74 32.10
CA ALA A 5 -2.08 -21.15 30.76
C ALA A 5 -2.94 -20.53 29.65
N LEU A 6 -4.27 -20.46 29.84
CA LEU A 6 -5.17 -19.82 28.87
C LEU A 6 -4.90 -18.31 28.74
N THR A 7 -4.66 -17.63 29.87
CA THR A 7 -4.33 -16.19 29.89
C THR A 7 -2.98 -15.91 29.24
N LEU A 8 -1.95 -16.72 29.51
CA LEU A 8 -0.64 -16.61 28.86
C LEU A 8 -0.76 -16.76 27.34
N LEU A 9 -1.53 -17.76 26.89
CA LEU A 9 -1.70 -17.99 25.46
C LEU A 9 -2.45 -16.85 24.77
N ALA A 10 -3.52 -16.32 25.39
CA ALA A 10 -4.22 -15.15 24.86
C ALA A 10 -3.28 -13.94 24.72
N ALA A 11 -2.38 -13.72 25.68
CA ALA A 11 -1.37 -12.68 25.59
C ALA A 11 -0.37 -12.92 24.43
N VAL A 12 0.04 -14.17 24.18
CA VAL A 12 0.92 -14.49 23.04
C VAL A 12 0.20 -14.24 21.70
N ILE A 13 -1.06 -14.65 21.58
CA ILE A 13 -1.85 -14.41 20.35
C ILE A 13 -1.98 -12.91 20.09
N LEU A 14 -2.27 -12.12 21.13
CA LEU A 14 -2.36 -10.67 21.00
C LEU A 14 -1.02 -10.03 20.61
N ALA A 15 0.09 -10.48 21.21
CA ALA A 15 1.43 -9.99 20.85
C ALA A 15 1.79 -10.33 19.40
N ALA A 16 1.53 -11.56 18.96
CA ALA A 16 1.76 -11.99 17.58
C ALA A 16 0.89 -11.19 16.59
N ALA A 17 -0.36 -10.92 16.96
CA ALA A 17 -1.28 -10.09 16.17
C ALA A 17 -0.74 -8.68 15.95
N VAL A 18 -0.28 -8.02 17.02
CA VAL A 18 0.30 -6.67 16.94
C VAL A 18 1.54 -6.66 16.03
N ILE A 19 2.40 -7.65 16.14
CA ILE A 19 3.61 -7.75 15.30
C ILE A 19 3.25 -7.95 13.82
N LEU A 20 2.29 -8.82 13.53
CA LEU A 20 1.80 -9.05 12.16
C LEU A 20 1.23 -7.78 11.54
N VAL A 21 0.36 -7.07 12.26
CA VAL A 21 -0.23 -5.81 11.79
C VAL A 21 0.85 -4.73 11.59
N ALA A 22 1.80 -4.61 12.52
CA ALA A 22 2.89 -3.64 12.44
C ALA A 22 3.77 -3.89 11.21
N ASN A 23 4.14 -5.15 10.95
CA ASN A 23 4.94 -5.51 9.78
C ASN A 23 4.16 -5.32 8.46
N TYR A 24 2.87 -5.66 8.45
CA TYR A 24 2.01 -5.46 7.28
C TYR A 24 1.82 -3.98 6.93
N SER A 25 1.78 -3.12 7.95
CA SER A 25 1.55 -1.68 7.80
C SER A 25 2.84 -0.86 7.63
N ALA A 26 4.01 -1.52 7.65
CA ALA A 26 5.29 -0.83 7.51
C ALA A 26 5.38 -0.20 6.10
N PRO A 27 5.61 1.13 6.00
CA PRO A 27 5.70 1.77 4.71
C PRO A 27 7.05 1.50 4.06
N ASP A 28 7.06 1.41 2.74
CA ASP A 28 8.29 1.42 1.95
C ASP A 28 8.79 2.86 1.80
N VAL A 29 10.07 3.09 2.05
CA VAL A 29 10.69 4.42 1.96
C VAL A 29 11.80 4.40 0.92
N TYR A 30 11.69 5.30 -0.04
CA TYR A 30 12.65 5.51 -1.12
C TYR A 30 13.24 6.91 -1.01
N ASN A 31 14.55 7.05 -1.16
CA ASN A 31 15.24 8.33 -1.18
C ASN A 31 16.11 8.40 -2.44
N GLY A 32 16.13 9.54 -3.10
CA GLY A 32 16.97 9.77 -4.28
C GLY A 32 16.39 10.84 -5.20
N THR A 33 17.05 11.08 -6.32
CA THR A 33 16.60 12.01 -7.38
C THR A 33 15.86 11.31 -8.51
N ASP A 34 15.92 9.98 -8.55
CA ASP A 34 15.37 9.10 -9.58
C ASP A 34 14.92 7.81 -8.88
N VAL A 35 13.62 7.54 -8.88
CA VAL A 35 13.01 6.43 -8.16
C VAL A 35 11.99 5.73 -9.04
N ASN A 36 12.14 4.42 -9.15
CA ASN A 36 11.17 3.52 -9.75
C ASN A 36 10.44 2.75 -8.65
N LEU A 37 9.12 2.74 -8.71
CA LEU A 37 8.30 2.13 -7.67
C LEU A 37 7.02 1.53 -8.23
N ARG A 38 6.48 0.53 -7.53
CA ARG A 38 5.23 -0.13 -7.89
C ARG A 38 4.13 0.37 -6.97
N LEU A 39 3.05 0.86 -7.58
CA LEU A 39 1.89 1.40 -6.89
C LEU A 39 0.69 0.48 -7.08
N HIS A 40 -0.09 0.40 -6.02
CA HIS A 40 -1.27 -0.45 -5.88
C HIS A 40 -2.40 0.38 -5.30
N ASN A 41 -3.64 0.02 -5.61
CA ASN A 41 -4.84 0.71 -5.11
C ASN A 41 -5.04 0.63 -3.59
N ASP A 42 -4.28 -0.23 -2.90
CA ASP A 42 -4.25 -0.32 -1.44
C ASP A 42 -3.15 0.55 -0.81
N ASN A 43 -2.43 1.33 -1.62
CA ASN A 43 -1.34 2.20 -1.18
C ASN A 43 -1.77 3.68 -1.15
N ALA A 44 -1.08 4.44 -0.31
CA ALA A 44 -0.98 5.89 -0.35
C ALA A 44 0.49 6.27 -0.58
N LEU A 45 0.70 7.35 -1.33
CA LEU A 45 2.00 7.86 -1.72
C LEU A 45 2.21 9.21 -1.05
N VAL A 46 3.32 9.37 -0.33
CA VAL A 46 3.73 10.65 0.26
C VAL A 46 5.06 11.06 -0.35
N ILE A 47 5.08 12.24 -0.94
CA ILE A 47 6.27 12.83 -1.59
C ILE A 47 6.71 14.02 -0.76
N GLU A 48 7.98 14.02 -0.31
CA GLU A 48 8.56 15.01 0.59
C GLU A 48 9.88 15.56 0.02
N ASN A 49 10.39 16.62 0.66
CA ASN A 49 11.67 17.31 0.39
C ASN A 49 11.77 18.10 -0.91
N VAL A 50 10.77 18.02 -1.79
CA VAL A 50 10.69 18.81 -3.02
C VAL A 50 9.32 19.48 -3.14
N ALA A 51 9.19 20.52 -3.95
CA ALA A 51 7.88 21.15 -4.21
C ALA A 51 7.10 20.40 -5.30
N THR A 52 7.80 19.90 -6.31
CA THR A 52 7.25 19.20 -7.47
C THR A 52 8.19 18.08 -7.90
N VAL A 53 7.63 17.04 -8.51
CA VAL A 53 8.38 15.92 -9.09
C VAL A 53 7.86 15.65 -10.50
N ASN A 54 8.71 15.15 -11.39
CA ASN A 54 8.24 14.61 -12.66
C ASN A 54 7.78 13.18 -12.46
N PHE A 55 6.59 12.88 -12.95
CA PHE A 55 5.95 11.59 -12.82
C PHE A 55 5.65 11.02 -14.21
N GLU A 56 5.99 9.76 -14.39
CA GLU A 56 5.53 8.94 -15.50
C GLU A 56 5.10 7.57 -14.99
N ALA A 57 4.13 6.96 -15.66
CA ALA A 57 3.60 5.68 -15.24
C ALA A 57 3.10 4.85 -16.41
N ALA A 58 3.05 3.53 -16.20
CA ALA A 58 2.49 2.60 -17.17
C ALA A 58 1.87 1.37 -16.52
N SER A 59 0.79 0.87 -17.11
CA SER A 59 0.09 -0.36 -16.69
C SER A 59 -0.76 -0.98 -17.78
N SER A 60 -0.94 -2.31 -17.72
CA SER A 60 -1.94 -3.05 -18.51
C SER A 60 -3.38 -2.78 -18.10
N GLU A 61 -3.59 -2.17 -16.93
CA GLU A 61 -4.90 -1.89 -16.37
C GLU A 61 -5.07 -0.38 -16.15
N PHE A 62 -6.31 0.06 -16.03
CA PHE A 62 -6.61 1.45 -15.70
C PHE A 62 -6.03 1.78 -14.33
N TYR A 63 -5.57 3.03 -14.17
CA TYR A 63 -5.15 3.53 -12.87
C TYR A 63 -5.45 5.01 -12.71
N ALA A 64 -5.64 5.40 -11.45
CA ALA A 64 -5.89 6.78 -11.06
C ALA A 64 -5.28 7.08 -9.69
N MET A 65 -4.83 8.32 -9.51
CA MET A 65 -4.39 8.86 -8.23
C MET A 65 -4.78 10.32 -8.10
N HIS A 66 -4.98 10.81 -6.87
CA HIS A 66 -5.39 12.18 -6.62
C HIS A 66 -4.74 12.81 -5.39
N LEU A 67 -4.67 14.15 -5.39
CA LEU A 67 -4.21 15.02 -4.31
C LEU A 67 -5.20 16.19 -4.19
N GLY A 68 -6.15 16.09 -3.26
CA GLY A 68 -7.22 17.08 -3.15
C GLY A 68 -8.07 17.10 -4.43
N GLU A 69 -8.07 18.23 -5.14
CA GLU A 69 -8.76 18.41 -6.43
C GLU A 69 -7.88 18.02 -7.64
N ASP A 70 -6.57 17.85 -7.47
CA ASP A 70 -5.66 17.43 -8.54
C ASP A 70 -5.79 15.92 -8.76
N ALA A 71 -5.92 15.47 -10.02
CA ALA A 71 -6.03 14.06 -10.37
C ALA A 71 -5.14 13.69 -11.56
N LEU A 72 -4.57 12.49 -11.50
CA LEU A 72 -3.80 11.86 -12.57
C LEU A 72 -4.47 10.56 -12.95
N ILE A 73 -4.77 10.45 -14.24
CA ILE A 73 -5.49 9.30 -14.78
C ILE A 73 -4.66 8.75 -15.95
N GLY A 74 -4.44 7.43 -15.93
CA GLY A 74 -3.77 6.74 -17.02
C GLY A 74 -4.54 6.92 -18.33
N LYS A 75 -3.85 7.35 -19.39
CA LYS A 75 -4.44 7.52 -20.71
C LYS A 75 -4.24 6.25 -21.52
N ILE A 76 -5.29 5.81 -22.23
CA ILE A 76 -5.17 4.66 -23.12
C ILE A 76 -4.16 4.93 -24.23
N THR A 77 -3.26 3.97 -24.47
CA THR A 77 -2.26 4.01 -25.52
C THR A 77 -2.14 2.64 -26.19
N LYS A 78 -1.39 2.59 -27.29
CA LYS A 78 -1.11 1.34 -27.96
C LYS A 78 -0.19 0.48 -27.09
N ALA A 79 -0.60 -0.75 -26.83
CA ALA A 79 0.21 -1.71 -26.10
C ALA A 79 1.59 -1.92 -26.76
N PRO A 80 2.66 -2.13 -25.97
CA PRO A 80 3.97 -2.48 -26.47
C PRO A 80 3.91 -3.73 -27.36
N LEU A 81 4.86 -3.84 -28.30
CA LEU A 81 4.98 -5.01 -29.15
C LEU A 81 5.14 -6.29 -28.29
N GLY A 82 4.35 -7.32 -28.60
CA GLY A 82 4.39 -8.60 -27.90
C GLY A 82 3.51 -8.68 -26.65
N TRP A 83 2.84 -7.60 -26.26
CA TRP A 83 1.85 -7.66 -25.18
C TRP A 83 0.52 -8.27 -25.61
N LYS A 84 -0.04 -9.09 -24.71
CA LYS A 84 -1.29 -9.83 -24.93
C LYS A 84 -2.54 -8.98 -24.68
N TYR A 85 -2.43 -7.96 -23.84
CA TYR A 85 -3.55 -7.11 -23.45
C TYR A 85 -3.87 -6.10 -24.55
N SER A 86 -5.17 -5.94 -24.84
CA SER A 86 -5.64 -5.00 -25.85
C SER A 86 -5.52 -3.54 -25.41
N ASN A 87 -5.53 -3.31 -24.10
CA ASN A 87 -5.51 -1.98 -23.50
C ASN A 87 -4.18 -1.80 -22.76
N TYR A 88 -3.58 -0.62 -22.93
CA TYR A 88 -2.43 -0.18 -22.17
C TYR A 88 -2.66 1.26 -21.73
N PHE A 89 -2.28 1.58 -20.51
CA PHE A 89 -2.48 2.90 -19.93
C PHE A 89 -1.12 3.49 -19.57
N THR A 90 -0.89 4.74 -19.96
CA THR A 90 0.33 5.45 -19.57
C THR A 90 0.04 6.88 -19.18
N THR A 91 0.94 7.44 -18.37
CA THR A 91 1.03 8.86 -18.05
C THR A 91 2.38 9.30 -18.58
N PRO A 92 2.43 10.15 -19.64
CA PRO A 92 3.69 10.70 -20.09
C PRO A 92 4.31 11.58 -19.00
N PRO A 93 5.60 11.92 -19.10
CA PRO A 93 6.27 12.80 -18.16
C PRO A 93 5.44 14.06 -17.86
N THR A 94 4.99 14.17 -16.61
CA THR A 94 4.12 15.25 -16.14
C THR A 94 4.64 15.73 -14.80
N SER A 95 4.73 17.05 -14.61
CA SER A 95 5.10 17.63 -13.31
C SER A 95 3.91 17.60 -12.36
N ILE A 96 4.10 17.02 -11.18
CA ILE A 96 3.07 16.85 -10.15
C ILE A 96 3.57 17.47 -8.84
N LYS A 97 2.65 17.95 -8.01
CA LYS A 97 3.01 18.52 -6.70
C LYS A 97 3.45 17.43 -5.73
N ALA A 98 4.39 17.76 -4.85
CA ALA A 98 4.66 16.95 -3.68
C ALA A 98 3.45 16.96 -2.72
N GLY A 99 3.38 15.96 -1.83
CA GLY A 99 2.27 15.78 -0.89
C GLY A 99 1.74 14.35 -0.84
N ASN A 100 0.54 14.21 -0.26
CA ASN A 100 -0.12 12.94 0.02
C ASN A 100 -1.07 12.57 -1.12
N TRP A 101 -0.58 11.78 -2.06
CA TRP A 101 -1.38 11.23 -3.15
C TRP A 101 -2.05 9.93 -2.71
N ILE A 102 -3.34 9.82 -2.97
CA ILE A 102 -4.11 8.61 -2.77
C ILE A 102 -4.22 7.89 -4.12
N ILE A 103 -4.03 6.57 -4.12
CA ILE A 103 -4.19 5.76 -5.32
C ILE A 103 -5.60 5.20 -5.31
N ASP A 104 -6.43 5.68 -6.23
CA ASP A 104 -7.85 5.33 -6.29
C ASP A 104 -8.06 3.96 -6.93
N ASP A 105 -7.27 3.65 -7.96
CA ASP A 105 -7.41 2.41 -8.72
C ASP A 105 -6.11 2.02 -9.42
N GLY A 106 -6.03 0.72 -9.73
CA GLY A 106 -5.01 0.11 -10.57
C GLY A 106 -3.73 -0.29 -9.88
N ASP A 107 -3.02 -1.18 -10.57
CA ASP A 107 -1.67 -1.61 -10.26
C ASP A 107 -0.74 -1.12 -11.38
N TYR A 108 0.23 -0.26 -11.06
CA TYR A 108 1.08 0.36 -12.08
C TYR A 108 2.50 0.57 -11.59
N THR A 109 3.41 0.65 -12.57
CA THR A 109 4.79 1.05 -12.29
C THR A 109 4.90 2.54 -12.55
N ALA A 110 5.43 3.26 -11.57
CA ALA A 110 5.69 4.69 -11.65
C ALA A 110 7.20 4.94 -11.61
N HIS A 111 7.64 5.89 -12.43
CA HIS A 111 8.97 6.46 -12.37
C HIS A 111 8.82 7.94 -11.99
N MET A 112 9.55 8.34 -10.95
CA MET A 112 9.54 9.69 -10.42
C MET A 112 10.96 10.23 -10.37
N TYR A 113 11.14 11.47 -10.82
CA TYR A 113 12.46 12.09 -10.84
C TYR A 113 12.41 13.61 -10.62
N SER A 114 13.46 14.13 -9.99
CA SER A 114 13.66 15.53 -9.64
C SER A 114 15.15 15.87 -9.64
N ASP A 115 15.50 17.14 -9.86
CA ASP A 115 16.88 17.62 -9.74
C ASP A 115 17.32 17.73 -8.25
N GLU A 116 16.35 17.71 -7.33
CA GLU A 116 16.53 17.74 -5.88
C GLU A 116 16.25 16.36 -5.27
N GLU A 117 16.91 16.04 -4.15
CA GLU A 117 16.68 14.78 -3.44
C GLU A 117 15.26 14.74 -2.87
N MET A 118 14.50 13.74 -3.29
CA MET A 118 13.13 13.50 -2.86
C MET A 118 13.06 12.28 -1.93
N LYS A 119 12.13 12.32 -0.99
CA LYS A 119 11.76 11.19 -0.15
C LYS A 119 10.36 10.76 -0.50
N ILE A 120 10.21 9.51 -0.93
CA ILE A 120 8.93 8.92 -1.28
C ILE A 120 8.60 7.83 -0.26
N THR A 121 7.45 7.96 0.39
CA THR A 121 6.93 6.96 1.32
C THR A 121 5.68 6.34 0.70
N VAL A 122 5.69 5.02 0.52
CA VAL A 122 4.55 4.25 0.02
C VAL A 122 4.01 3.45 1.21
N GLY A 123 2.85 3.84 1.73
CA GLY A 123 2.21 3.18 2.87
C GLY A 123 0.88 2.54 2.48
N LYS A 124 0.37 1.60 3.29
CA LYS A 124 -0.97 1.05 3.10
C LYS A 124 -2.04 2.04 3.54
N THR A 125 -3.18 2.04 2.86
CA THR A 125 -4.34 2.86 3.27
C THR A 125 -4.95 2.35 4.58
N THR A 126 -5.49 3.27 5.38
CA THR A 126 -6.00 2.98 6.73
C THR A 126 -7.10 1.90 6.74
N SER A 127 -7.93 1.82 5.70
CA SER A 127 -8.98 0.80 5.58
C SER A 127 -8.39 -0.61 5.56
N ASN A 128 -7.34 -0.84 4.78
CA ASN A 128 -6.70 -2.15 4.68
C ASN A 128 -6.02 -2.57 5.98
N ILE A 129 -5.44 -1.61 6.71
CA ILE A 129 -4.85 -1.88 8.03
C ILE A 129 -5.93 -2.32 9.02
N ILE A 130 -7.11 -1.68 8.99
CA ILE A 130 -8.25 -2.03 9.84
C ILE A 130 -8.75 -3.44 9.51
N ASP A 131 -8.93 -3.77 8.23
CA ASP A 131 -9.44 -5.08 7.80
C ASP A 131 -8.51 -6.22 8.22
N VAL A 132 -7.20 -6.06 8.04
CA VAL A 132 -6.21 -7.04 8.50
C VAL A 132 -6.20 -7.15 10.02
N THR A 133 -6.29 -6.04 10.74
CA THR A 133 -6.37 -6.03 12.21
C THR A 133 -7.59 -6.80 12.71
N LEU A 134 -8.76 -6.54 12.11
CA LEU A 134 -10.01 -7.23 12.44
C LEU A 134 -9.93 -8.72 12.15
N ALA A 135 -9.40 -9.11 10.99
CA ALA A 135 -9.22 -10.52 10.63
C ALA A 135 -8.33 -11.25 11.63
N VAL A 136 -7.21 -10.64 12.03
CA VAL A 136 -6.28 -11.20 13.01
C VAL A 136 -6.94 -11.34 14.39
N LEU A 137 -7.69 -10.33 14.84
CA LEU A 137 -8.42 -10.40 16.12
C LEU A 137 -9.51 -11.47 16.11
N LEU A 138 -10.25 -11.61 15.00
CA LEU A 138 -11.26 -12.65 14.83
C LEU A 138 -10.66 -14.05 14.88
N VAL A 139 -9.55 -14.29 14.15
CA VAL A 139 -8.83 -15.57 14.19
C VAL A 139 -8.33 -15.86 15.61
N GLY A 140 -7.75 -14.86 16.28
CA GLY A 140 -7.31 -14.98 17.67
C GLY A 140 -8.45 -15.34 18.62
N PHE A 141 -9.62 -14.72 18.46
CA PHE A 141 -10.82 -15.01 19.23
C PHE A 141 -11.33 -16.44 19.00
N TRP A 142 -11.37 -16.91 17.75
CA TRP A 142 -11.80 -18.28 17.43
C TRP A 142 -10.85 -19.34 17.99
N LEU A 143 -9.54 -19.09 17.93
CA LEU A 143 -8.54 -19.98 18.54
C LEU A 143 -8.73 -20.05 20.06
N TRP A 144 -8.97 -18.91 20.71
CA TRP A 144 -9.27 -18.86 22.14
C TRP A 144 -10.56 -19.62 22.49
N LEU A 145 -11.64 -19.42 21.72
CA LEU A 145 -12.93 -20.07 21.94
C LEU A 145 -12.85 -21.59 21.75
N LEU A 146 -12.19 -22.06 20.68
CA LEU A 146 -11.96 -23.48 20.43
C LEU A 146 -11.22 -24.14 21.59
N MET A 147 -10.17 -23.49 22.10
CA MET A 147 -9.43 -24.03 23.23
C MET A 147 -10.23 -24.03 24.53
N TRP A 148 -11.06 -23.00 24.75
CA TRP A 148 -11.99 -22.99 25.87
C TRP A 148 -12.96 -24.19 25.79
N LEU A 149 -13.57 -24.43 24.63
CA LEU A 149 -14.49 -25.56 24.40
C LEU A 149 -13.82 -26.94 24.55
N ILE A 150 -12.56 -27.08 24.15
CA ILE A 150 -11.81 -28.35 24.31
C ILE A 150 -11.46 -28.61 25.79
N THR A 151 -11.33 -27.55 26.59
CA THR A 151 -10.83 -27.64 27.98
C THR A 151 -11.93 -27.59 29.05
N SER A 152 -13.15 -27.24 28.66
CA SER A 152 -14.42 -27.34 29.42
C SER A 152 -15.02 -28.74 29.37
#